data_AF-A0A4U8W519-F1
#
_entry.id   AF-A0A4U8W519-F1
#
_cell.length_a   1.000
_cell.length_b   1.000
_cell.length_c   1.000
_cell.angle_alpha   90.00
_cell.angle_beta   90.00
_cell.angle_gamma   90.00
#
_symmetry.space_group_name_H-M   'P 1'
#
loop_
_entity.id
_entity.type
_entity.pdbx_description
1 polymer ?
#
loop_
_entity_poly.entity_id
_entity_poly.type
_entity_poly.pdbx_seq_one_letter_code
_entity_poly.pdbx_strand_id
1 'polypeptide(L)'
;MLVAQGVFTTLIALLYAFIPNVSSAYWILSVITTQVYLIMYVLMFAAAVRLRRTQPDHPRGYRAPGLVGLCALGAASSVAAFVIGFVPPSQFGGGNTAVYVLIVAGGLGIVGLLIPYLFYRFRRESWKIAAPEVTA
;
A
#
# COMPACT_ATOMS: atom_id res chain seq x y z
N MET A 1 12.39 9.35 26.48
CA MET A 1 12.04 8.91 25.11
C MET A 1 12.58 9.85 24.05
N LEU A 2 12.35 11.17 24.15
CA LEU A 2 12.85 12.17 23.18
C LEU A 2 14.37 12.18 23.01
N VAL A 3 15.15 12.08 24.08
CA VAL A 3 16.63 12.02 24.00
C VAL A 3 17.10 10.74 23.30
N ALA A 4 16.53 9.58 23.65
CA ALA A 4 16.86 8.32 22.99
C ALA A 4 16.48 8.32 21.49
N GLN A 5 15.32 8.88 21.14
CA GLN A 5 14.90 9.08 19.76
C GLN A 5 15.85 10.05 19.03
N GLY A 6 16.25 11.14 19.67
CA GLY A 6 17.20 12.12 19.12
C GLY A 6 18.56 11.49 18.83
N VAL A 7 19.14 10.76 19.78
CA VAL A 7 20.41 10.04 19.59
C VAL A 7 20.31 9.04 18.43
N PHE A 8 19.24 8.25 18.41
CA PHE A 8 19.01 7.27 17.35
C PHE A 8 18.89 7.93 15.96
N THR A 9 18.17 9.05 15.87
CA THR A 9 17.97 9.77 14.61
C THR A 9 19.28 10.41 14.13
N THR A 10 20.08 10.98 15.03
CA THR A 10 21.40 11.55 14.70
C THR A 10 22.38 10.48 14.22
N LEU A 11 22.39 9.28 14.82
CA LEU A 11 23.22 8.17 14.37
C LEU A 11 22.86 7.73 12.94
N ILE A 12 21.56 7.60 12.64
CA ILE A 12 21.10 7.28 11.28
C ILE A 12 21.46 8.40 10.30
N ALA A 13 21.31 9.67 10.69
CA ALA A 13 21.68 10.80 9.86
C ALA A 13 23.18 10.84 9.56
N LEU A 14 24.03 10.54 10.55
CA LEU A 14 25.48 10.44 10.36
C LEU A 14 25.83 9.30 9.39
N LEU A 15 25.18 8.15 9.53
CA LEU A 15 25.35 7.01 8.62
C LEU A 15 24.94 7.36 7.18
N TYR A 16 23.88 8.16 7.01
CA TYR A 16 23.42 8.68 5.73
C TYR A 16 24.48 9.54 5.01
N ALA A 17 25.36 10.22 5.76
CA ALA A 17 26.44 11.02 5.21
C ALA A 17 27.57 10.17 4.59
N PHE A 18 27.72 8.91 5.02
CA PHE A 18 28.78 8.01 4.54
C PHE A 18 28.32 7.04 3.45
N ILE A 19 27.01 6.79 3.32
CA ILE A 19 26.49 5.86 2.31
C ILE A 19 26.05 6.65 1.07
N PRO A 20 26.67 6.42 -0.11
CA PRO A 20 26.21 7.05 -1.33
C PRO A 20 24.82 6.49 -1.71
N ASN A 21 23.93 7.38 -2.15
CA ASN A 21 22.61 7.04 -2.73
C ASN A 21 21.52 6.48 -1.79
N VAL A 22 21.61 6.68 -0.47
CA VAL A 22 20.50 6.28 0.44
C VAL A 22 19.19 7.01 0.11
N SER A 23 19.27 8.25 -0.39
CA SER A 23 18.11 9.01 -0.86
C SER A 23 17.37 8.27 -1.96
N SER A 24 18.09 7.79 -2.97
CA SER A 24 17.52 7.01 -4.06
C SER A 24 16.86 5.72 -3.55
N ALA A 25 17.51 4.99 -2.63
CA ALA A 25 16.96 3.77 -2.05
C ALA A 25 15.67 4.04 -1.24
N TYR A 26 15.66 5.09 -0.42
CA TYR A 26 14.48 5.51 0.33
C TYR A 26 13.31 5.88 -0.61
N TRP A 27 13.58 6.63 -1.69
CA TRP A 27 12.58 6.95 -2.69
C TRP A 27 12.00 5.70 -3.36
N ILE A 28 12.85 4.75 -3.75
CA ILE A 28 12.39 3.49 -4.36
C ILE A 28 11.50 2.70 -3.39
N LEU A 29 11.92 2.53 -2.14
CA LEU A 29 11.13 1.82 -1.13
C LEU A 29 9.80 2.52 -0.82
N SER A 30 9.82 3.86 -0.76
CA SER A 30 8.62 4.69 -0.58
C SER A 30 7.63 4.51 -1.74
N VAL A 31 8.14 4.50 -2.98
CA VAL A 31 7.32 4.24 -4.18
C VAL A 31 6.73 2.84 -4.11
N ILE A 32 7.52 1.80 -3.85
CA ILE A 32 7.03 0.41 -3.74
C ILE A 32 5.91 0.33 -2.68
N THR A 33 6.12 0.92 -1.50
CA THR A 33 5.12 0.93 -0.42
C THR A 33 3.84 1.64 -0.86
N THR A 34 3.98 2.78 -1.53
CA THR A 34 2.83 3.55 -2.05
C THR A 34 2.07 2.75 -3.11
N GLN A 35 2.76 2.05 -4.01
CA GLN A 35 2.14 1.19 -5.02
C GLN A 35 1.29 0.08 -4.39
N VAL A 36 1.80 -0.59 -3.35
CA VAL A 36 1.04 -1.60 -2.59
C VAL A 36 -0.21 -0.97 -1.95
N TYR A 37 -0.06 0.21 -1.35
CA TYR A 37 -1.18 0.96 -0.76
C TYR A 37 -2.26 1.34 -1.77
N LEU A 38 -1.86 1.74 -2.98
CA LEU A 38 -2.81 2.13 -4.02
C LEU A 38 -3.65 0.92 -4.50
N ILE A 39 -3.06 -0.27 -4.60
CA ILE A 39 -3.82 -1.50 -4.88
C ILE A 39 -4.86 -1.73 -3.79
N MET A 40 -4.45 -1.63 -2.52
CA MET A 40 -5.36 -1.78 -1.38
C MET A 40 -6.50 -0.74 -1.42
N TYR A 41 -6.21 0.51 -1.79
CA TYR A 41 -7.22 1.56 -1.92
C TYR A 41 -8.23 1.27 -3.02
N VAL A 42 -7.78 0.81 -4.20
CA VAL A 42 -8.70 0.41 -5.29
C VAL A 42 -9.61 -0.74 -4.83
N LEU A 43 -9.05 -1.76 -4.18
CA LEU A 43 -9.82 -2.86 -3.61
C LEU A 43 -10.82 -2.38 -2.54
N MET A 44 -10.40 -1.47 -1.67
CA MET A 44 -11.24 -0.87 -0.64
C MET A 44 -12.41 -0.08 -1.26
N PHE A 45 -12.16 0.74 -2.28
CA PHE A 45 -13.23 1.48 -2.97
C PHE A 45 -14.22 0.53 -3.66
N ALA A 46 -13.73 -0.54 -4.30
CA ALA A 46 -14.58 -1.56 -4.89
C ALA A 46 -15.42 -2.28 -3.82
N ALA A 47 -14.81 -2.63 -2.68
CA ALA A 47 -15.50 -3.26 -1.57
C ALA A 47 -16.58 -2.36 -0.95
N ALA A 48 -16.32 -1.05 -0.81
CA ALA A 48 -17.28 -0.09 -0.28
C ALA A 48 -18.52 0.02 -1.17
N VAL A 49 -18.34 0.10 -2.51
CA VAL A 49 -19.45 0.10 -3.46
C VAL A 49 -20.21 -1.21 -3.45
N ARG A 50 -19.50 -2.35 -3.39
CA ARG A 50 -20.11 -3.69 -3.31
C ARG A 50 -20.95 -3.82 -2.04
N LEU A 51 -20.40 -3.48 -0.88
CA LEU A 51 -21.09 -3.58 0.41
C LEU A 51 -22.36 -2.73 0.46
N ARG A 52 -22.33 -1.55 -0.16
CA ARG A 52 -23.52 -0.69 -0.26
C ARG A 52 -24.64 -1.30 -1.10
N ARG A 53 -24.30 -2.10 -2.13
CA ARG A 53 -25.26 -2.83 -2.96
C ARG A 53 -25.73 -4.13 -2.31
N THR A 54 -24.84 -4.88 -1.65
CA THR A 54 -25.16 -6.21 -1.12
C THR A 54 -25.84 -6.19 0.25
N GLN A 55 -25.58 -5.17 1.08
CA GLN A 55 -26.16 -5.06 2.42
C GLN A 55 -26.71 -3.66 2.66
N PRO A 56 -27.75 -3.23 1.94
CA PRO A 56 -28.27 -1.86 2.03
C PRO A 56 -28.79 -1.50 3.43
N ASP A 57 -29.40 -2.46 4.13
CA ASP A 57 -30.09 -2.26 5.41
C ASP A 57 -29.21 -2.40 6.66
N HIS A 58 -27.91 -2.67 6.49
CA HIS A 58 -27.00 -2.73 7.63
C HIS A 58 -26.97 -1.36 8.35
N PRO A 59 -27.18 -1.30 9.69
CA PRO A 59 -27.09 -0.06 10.44
C PRO A 59 -25.67 0.52 10.33
N ARG A 60 -25.56 1.79 9.97
CA ARG A 60 -24.28 2.48 9.72
C ARG A 60 -24.27 3.76 10.55
N GLY A 61 -23.27 3.93 11.42
CA GLY A 61 -23.10 5.15 12.22
C GLY A 61 -22.86 6.40 11.37
N TYR A 62 -22.32 6.24 10.15
CA TYR A 62 -22.14 7.31 9.18
C TYR A 62 -22.45 6.83 7.76
N ARG A 63 -23.08 7.69 6.96
CA ARG A 63 -23.39 7.44 5.53
C ARG A 63 -22.82 8.56 4.69
N ALA A 64 -21.78 8.26 3.91
CA ALA A 64 -21.21 9.22 2.99
C ALA A 64 -22.23 9.57 1.87
N PRO A 65 -22.58 10.84 1.68
CA PRO A 65 -23.38 11.26 0.54
C PRO A 65 -22.59 10.99 -0.75
N GLY A 66 -23.25 10.48 -1.79
CA GLY A 66 -22.59 10.24 -3.09
C GLY A 66 -21.46 9.19 -3.08
N LEU A 67 -21.45 8.23 -2.14
CA LEU A 67 -20.37 7.22 -2.00
C LEU A 67 -19.88 6.62 -3.32
N VAL A 68 -20.77 6.30 -4.27
CA VAL A 68 -20.38 5.70 -5.55
C VAL A 68 -19.50 6.66 -6.37
N GLY A 69 -19.86 7.95 -6.43
CA GLY A 69 -19.06 8.96 -7.12
C GLY A 69 -17.73 9.21 -6.43
N LEU A 70 -17.72 9.27 -5.09
CA LEU A 70 -16.49 9.40 -4.30
C LEU A 70 -15.55 8.21 -4.50
N CYS A 71 -16.08 6.98 -4.47
CA CYS A 71 -15.30 5.77 -4.73
C CYS A 71 -14.80 5.72 -6.17
N ALA A 72 -15.59 6.16 -7.15
CA ALA A 72 -15.16 6.21 -8.54
C ALA A 72 -14.01 7.21 -8.73
N LEU A 73 -14.13 8.42 -8.17
CA LEU A 73 -13.08 9.42 -8.21
C LEU A 73 -11.82 8.95 -7.48
N GLY A 74 -11.97 8.39 -6.27
CA GLY A 74 -10.86 7.85 -5.49
C GLY A 74 -10.15 6.70 -6.18
N ALA A 75 -10.90 5.78 -6.80
CA ALA A 75 -10.33 4.68 -7.57
C ALA A 75 -9.61 5.20 -8.83
N ALA A 76 -10.20 6.14 -9.57
CA ALA A 76 -9.57 6.74 -10.75
C ALA A 76 -8.25 7.46 -10.40
N SER A 77 -8.26 8.28 -9.35
CA SER A 77 -7.06 8.96 -8.85
C SER A 77 -5.99 7.96 -8.36
N SER A 78 -6.41 6.88 -7.71
CA SER A 78 -5.48 5.84 -7.24
C SER A 78 -4.82 5.10 -8.41
N VAL A 79 -5.58 4.77 -9.45
CA VAL A 79 -5.06 4.16 -10.68
C VAL A 79 -4.12 5.12 -11.42
N ALA A 80 -4.47 6.41 -11.52
CA ALA A 80 -3.60 7.41 -12.12
C ALA A 80 -2.27 7.55 -11.35
N ALA A 81 -2.33 7.66 -10.02
CA ALA A 81 -1.15 7.72 -9.17
C ALA A 81 -0.30 6.43 -9.27
N PHE A 82 -0.95 5.28 -9.42
CA PHE A 82 -0.29 3.99 -9.60
C PHE A 82 0.57 4.01 -10.87
N VAL A 83 0.00 4.44 -12.00
CA VAL A 83 0.72 4.58 -13.28
C VAL A 83 1.87 5.59 -13.16
N ILE A 84 1.66 6.74 -12.51
CA ILE A 84 2.70 7.76 -12.32
C ILE A 84 3.87 7.22 -11.50
N GLY A 85 3.64 6.35 -10.53
CA GLY A 85 4.72 5.78 -9.71
C GLY A 85 5.66 4.82 -10.47
N PHE A 86 5.40 4.51 -11.74
CA PHE A 86 6.37 3.83 -12.61
C PHE A 86 7.28 4.79 -13.38
N VAL A 87 7.11 6.11 -13.21
CA VAL A 87 8.02 7.12 -13.74
C VAL A 87 9.17 7.33 -12.75
N PRO A 88 10.44 7.14 -13.17
CA PRO A 88 11.58 7.28 -12.28
C PRO A 88 11.69 8.72 -11.76
N PRO A 89 11.83 8.92 -10.43
CA PRO A 89 12.07 10.24 -9.88
C PRO A 89 13.46 10.74 -10.28
N SER A 90 13.69 12.06 -10.34
CA SER A 90 15.00 12.64 -10.69
C SER A 90 16.11 12.26 -9.70
N GLN A 91 15.74 11.85 -8.48
CA GLN A 91 16.62 11.31 -7.46
C GLN A 91 17.09 9.87 -7.74
N PHE A 92 16.44 9.18 -8.68
CA PHE A 92 16.95 7.91 -9.22
C PHE A 92 18.06 8.26 -10.21
N GLY A 93 19.31 8.11 -9.77
CA GLY A 93 20.51 8.72 -10.37
C GLY A 93 20.86 8.34 -11.81
N GLY A 94 20.05 8.75 -12.80
CA GLY A 94 20.33 8.66 -14.24
C GLY A 94 20.38 7.24 -14.82
N GLY A 95 20.02 6.21 -14.05
CA GLY A 95 20.05 4.81 -14.50
C GLY A 95 18.96 4.47 -15.51
N ASN A 96 19.12 3.33 -16.19
CA ASN A 96 18.17 2.80 -17.17
C ASN A 96 16.75 2.70 -16.57
N THR A 97 15.78 3.39 -17.18
CA THR A 97 14.36 3.37 -16.80
C THR A 97 13.79 1.95 -16.69
N ALA A 98 14.24 1.02 -17.52
CA ALA A 98 13.81 -0.37 -17.45
C ALA A 98 14.20 -1.04 -16.12
N VAL A 99 15.39 -0.73 -15.59
CA VAL A 99 15.84 -1.27 -14.29
C VAL A 99 14.99 -0.71 -13.17
N TYR A 100 14.66 0.58 -13.20
CA TYR A 100 13.73 1.18 -12.24
C TYR A 100 12.38 0.47 -12.24
N VAL A 101 11.77 0.33 -13.42
CA VAL A 101 10.46 -0.32 -13.59
C VAL A 101 10.51 -1.77 -13.09
N LEU A 102 11.58 -2.51 -13.39
CA LEU A 102 11.76 -3.89 -12.90
C LEU A 102 11.88 -3.97 -11.38
N ILE A 103 12.62 -3.04 -10.75
CA ILE A 103 12.75 -2.99 -9.29
C ILE A 103 11.40 -2.66 -8.64
N VAL A 104 10.69 -1.66 -9.15
CA VAL A 104 9.38 -1.26 -8.61
C VAL A 104 8.34 -2.35 -8.82
N ALA A 105 8.24 -2.91 -10.03
CA ALA A 105 7.31 -3.99 -10.34
C ALA A 105 7.65 -5.26 -9.55
N GLY A 106 8.93 -5.61 -9.43
CA GLY A 106 9.40 -6.74 -8.63
C GLY A 106 9.10 -6.55 -7.15
N GLY A 107 9.39 -5.37 -6.59
CA GLY A 107 9.08 -5.02 -5.21
C GLY A 107 7.59 -5.06 -4.92
N LEU A 108 6.77 -4.49 -5.80
CA LEU A 108 5.31 -4.56 -5.74
C LEU A 108 4.80 -6.01 -5.80
N GLY A 109 5.34 -6.82 -6.71
CA GLY A 109 4.97 -8.23 -6.87
C GLY A 109 5.33 -9.05 -5.64
N ILE A 110 6.53 -8.86 -5.08
CA ILE A 110 6.98 -9.59 -3.89
C ILE A 110 6.20 -9.13 -2.66
N VAL A 111 6.22 -7.84 -2.36
CA VAL A 111 5.65 -7.30 -1.11
C VAL A 111 4.13 -7.26 -1.16
N GLY A 112 3.56 -6.82 -2.28
CA GLY A 112 2.12 -6.61 -2.43
C GLY A 112 1.33 -7.88 -2.79
N LEU A 113 1.94 -8.85 -3.47
CA LEU A 113 1.21 -10.05 -3.93
C LEU A 113 1.77 -11.33 -3.32
N LEU A 114 3.07 -11.60 -3.49
CA LEU A 114 3.68 -12.86 -3.09
C LEU A 114 3.58 -13.08 -1.57
N ILE A 115 3.97 -12.09 -0.76
CA ILE A 115 3.92 -12.23 0.70
C ILE A 115 2.48 -12.46 1.17
N PRO A 116 1.47 -11.62 0.86
CA PRO A 116 0.08 -11.88 1.24
C PRO A 116 -0.46 -13.22 0.73
N TYR A 117 -0.09 -13.61 -0.49
CA TYR A 117 -0.47 -14.89 -1.06
C TYR A 117 0.12 -16.07 -0.30
N LEU A 118 1.42 -16.03 0.05
CA LEU A 118 2.06 -17.06 0.86
C LEU A 118 1.42 -17.13 2.26
N PHE A 119 1.13 -15.98 2.88
CA PHE A 119 0.41 -15.94 4.15
C PHE A 119 -0.99 -16.57 4.04
N TYR A 120 -1.72 -16.29 2.95
CA TYR A 120 -3.00 -16.91 2.68
C TYR A 120 -2.89 -18.42 2.43
N ARG A 121 -1.87 -18.85 1.68
CA ARG A 121 -1.63 -20.26 1.34
C ARG A 121 -1.20 -21.10 2.54
N PHE A 122 -0.36 -20.55 3.41
CA PHE A 122 0.10 -21.20 4.64
C PHE A 122 -0.81 -20.91 5.85
N ARG A 123 -2.01 -20.36 5.61
CA ARG A 123 -2.99 -20.10 6.65
C ARG A 123 -3.34 -21.38 7.39
N ARG A 124 -3.00 -21.45 8.68
CA ARG A 124 -3.38 -22.55 9.57
C ARG A 124 -4.87 -22.51 9.89
N GLU A 125 -5.47 -23.67 10.08
CA GLU A 125 -6.90 -23.78 10.40
C GLU A 125 -7.27 -23.10 11.72
N SER A 126 -6.34 -23.05 12.67
CA SER A 126 -6.50 -22.30 13.93
C SER A 126 -6.61 -20.77 13.75
N TRP A 127 -6.32 -20.23 12.56
CA TRP A 127 -6.49 -18.81 12.24
C TRP A 127 -7.85 -18.48 11.60
N LYS A 128 -8.73 -19.46 11.47
CA LYS A 128 -10.12 -19.25 11.06
C LYS A 128 -10.89 -18.84 12.32
N ILE A 129 -11.26 -17.57 12.43
CA ILE A 129 -12.27 -17.16 13.42
C ILE A 129 -13.54 -17.90 13.03
N ALA A 130 -14.07 -18.74 13.93
CA ALA A 130 -15.31 -19.46 13.70
C ALA A 130 -16.38 -18.44 13.28
N ALA A 131 -17.03 -18.69 12.14
CA ALA A 131 -18.15 -17.86 11.72
C ALA A 131 -19.16 -17.85 12.88
N PRO A 132 -19.62 -16.67 13.35
CA PRO A 132 -20.64 -16.64 14.38
C PRO A 132 -21.83 -17.44 13.88
N GLU A 133 -22.22 -18.45 14.66
CA GLU A 133 -23.39 -19.27 14.41
C GLU A 133 -24.59 -18.32 14.32
N VAL A 134 -25.16 -18.21 13.12
CA VAL A 134 -26.37 -17.43 12.91
C VAL A 134 -27.50 -18.22 13.55
N THR A 135 -27.75 -17.97 14.84
CA THR A 135 -28.93 -18.45 15.53
C THR A 135 -30.15 -17.80 14.87
N ALA A 136 -30.91 -18.61 14.14
CA ALA A 136 -32.20 -18.25 13.54
C ALA A 136 -33.30 -18.09 14.59
#